data_AF-A0A848ZZ46-F1
#
_entry.id   AF-A0A848ZZ46-F1
#
_cell.length_a   1.000
_cell.length_b   1.000
_cell.length_c   1.000
_cell.angle_alpha   90.00
_cell.angle_beta   90.00
_cell.angle_gamma   90.00
#
_symmetry.space_group_name_H-M   'P 1'
#
loop_
_entity.id
_entity.type
_entity.pdbx_description
1 polymer ?
#
loop_
_entity_poly.entity_id
_entity_poly.type
_entity_poly.pdbx_seq_one_letter_code
_entity_poly.pdbx_strand_id
1 'polypeptide(L)'
;AQYKGYTKEEFISNFRVDDILFEIFVDYCLDRSIKMDFYAFEDKLKLYIKATLAEQLFDPNSYAKIKSAGDDMLKKVMELDSPTIRQQEAEKIEARN
;
A
#
# COMPACT_ATOMS: atom_id res chain seq x y z
N ALA A 1 -23.37 4.11 -3.13
CA ALA A 1 -23.62 5.37 -2.39
C ALA A 1 -22.43 5.77 -1.52
N GLN A 2 -21.72 4.82 -0.88
CA GLN A 2 -20.60 5.09 0.04
C GLN A 2 -19.36 5.78 -0.58
N TYR A 3 -19.08 5.55 -1.87
CA TYR A 3 -17.92 6.14 -2.56
C TYR A 3 -18.26 7.31 -3.48
N LYS A 4 -19.56 7.65 -3.62
CA LYS A 4 -20.01 8.78 -4.46
C LYS A 4 -19.64 10.08 -3.74
N GLY A 5 -18.51 10.66 -4.10
CA GLY A 5 -18.01 11.92 -3.53
C GLY A 5 -16.51 11.94 -3.31
N TYR A 6 -15.84 10.78 -3.32
CA TYR A 6 -14.38 10.75 -3.27
C TYR A 6 -13.79 11.20 -4.61
N THR A 7 -12.87 12.16 -4.54
CA THR A 7 -11.83 12.27 -5.58
C THR A 7 -10.84 11.11 -5.46
N LYS A 8 -10.10 10.85 -6.52
CA LYS A 8 -9.07 9.81 -6.54
C LYS A 8 -8.02 10.04 -5.44
N GLU A 9 -7.58 11.28 -5.27
CA GLU A 9 -6.56 11.68 -4.30
C GLU A 9 -7.06 11.52 -2.87
N GLU A 10 -8.31 11.92 -2.58
CA GLU A 10 -8.93 11.73 -1.28
C GLU A 10 -9.10 10.26 -0.94
N PHE A 11 -9.49 9.42 -1.91
CA PHE A 11 -9.60 7.98 -1.68
C PHE A 11 -8.24 7.38 -1.34
N ILE A 12 -7.22 7.66 -2.16
CA ILE A 12 -5.87 7.13 -1.94
C ILE A 12 -5.33 7.56 -0.58
N SER A 13 -5.55 8.80 -0.16
CA SER A 13 -4.97 9.34 1.08
C SER A 13 -5.75 8.95 2.33
N ASN A 14 -7.08 8.99 2.27
CA ASN A 14 -7.92 8.99 3.46
C ASN A 14 -8.73 7.70 3.64
N PHE A 15 -9.04 6.99 2.56
CA PHE A 15 -9.81 5.74 2.68
C PHE A 15 -8.95 4.67 3.37
N ARG A 16 -9.54 3.99 4.34
CA ARG A 16 -8.95 2.83 5.02
C ARG A 16 -9.97 1.70 4.98
N VAL A 17 -9.49 0.49 4.73
CA VAL A 17 -10.30 -0.71 4.89
C VAL A 17 -10.43 -0.95 6.39
N ASP A 18 -11.63 -0.73 6.91
CA ASP A 18 -11.95 -1.01 8.30
C ASP A 18 -12.15 -2.50 8.54
N ASP A 19 -12.27 -2.88 9.80
CA ASP A 19 -12.43 -4.28 10.21
C ASP A 19 -13.73 -4.86 9.66
N ILE A 20 -14.79 -4.07 9.56
CA ILE A 20 -16.08 -4.52 9.03
C ILE A 20 -15.94 -4.94 7.56
N LEU A 21 -15.30 -4.11 6.73
CA LEU A 21 -15.06 -4.44 5.32
C LEU A 21 -14.09 -5.61 5.16
N PHE A 22 -13.12 -5.74 6.06
CA PHE A 22 -12.21 -6.88 6.09
C PHE A 22 -12.94 -8.19 6.43
N GLU A 23 -13.77 -8.20 7.46
CA GLU A 23 -14.55 -9.39 7.85
C GLU A 23 -15.52 -9.82 6.74
N ILE A 24 -16.18 -8.87 6.06
CA ILE A 24 -17.00 -9.17 4.88
C ILE A 24 -16.19 -9.88 3.79
N PHE A 25 -14.93 -9.48 3.59
CA PHE A 25 -14.04 -10.15 2.64
C PHE A 25 -13.65 -11.56 3.12
N VAL A 26 -13.38 -11.74 4.41
CA VAL A 26 -13.09 -13.06 5.00
C VAL A 26 -14.29 -14.00 4.80
N ASP A 27 -15.50 -13.56 5.16
CA ASP A 27 -16.73 -14.34 4.95
C ASP A 27 -16.91 -14.73 3.47
N TYR A 28 -16.72 -13.79 2.55
CA TYR A 28 -16.77 -14.04 1.12
C TYR A 28 -15.79 -15.14 0.66
N CYS A 29 -14.59 -15.17 1.24
CA CYS A 29 -13.57 -16.18 0.95
C CYS A 29 -13.92 -17.54 1.56
N LEU A 30 -14.43 -17.56 2.80
CA LEU A 30 -14.85 -18.77 3.49
C LEU A 30 -16.02 -19.46 2.77
N ASP A 31 -17.00 -18.68 2.29
CA ASP A 31 -18.10 -19.16 1.45
C ASP A 31 -17.62 -19.85 0.17
N ARG A 32 -16.41 -19.51 -0.29
CA ARG A 32 -15.75 -20.09 -1.48
C ARG A 32 -14.74 -21.17 -1.12
N SER A 33 -14.70 -21.62 0.12
CA SER A 33 -13.76 -22.62 0.62
C SER A 33 -12.28 -22.21 0.46
N ILE A 34 -11.98 -20.91 0.41
CA ILE A 34 -10.62 -20.40 0.43
C ILE A 34 -10.13 -20.45 1.89
N LYS A 35 -9.07 -21.22 2.13
CA LYS A 35 -8.48 -21.40 3.47
C LYS A 35 -7.10 -20.77 3.52
N MET A 36 -6.92 -19.79 4.39
CA MET A 36 -5.64 -19.20 4.74
C MET A 36 -5.73 -18.56 6.12
N ASP A 37 -4.58 -18.18 6.68
CA ASP A 37 -4.53 -17.40 7.90
C ASP A 37 -4.79 -15.92 7.57
N PHE A 38 -6.06 -15.53 7.47
CA PHE A 38 -6.45 -14.17 7.07
C PHE A 38 -5.88 -13.11 8.03
N TYR A 39 -5.90 -13.38 9.33
CA TYR A 39 -5.43 -12.45 10.36
C TYR A 39 -3.91 -12.31 10.37
N ALA A 40 -3.15 -13.37 10.07
CA ALA A 40 -1.71 -13.24 9.87
C ALA A 40 -1.33 -12.35 8.66
N PHE A 41 -2.25 -12.14 7.71
CA PHE A 41 -2.05 -11.31 6.52
C PHE A 41 -2.98 -10.10 6.46
N GLU A 42 -3.58 -9.69 7.58
CA GLU A 42 -4.62 -8.67 7.62
C GLU A 42 -4.20 -7.36 6.95
N ASP A 43 -3.04 -6.81 7.32
CA ASP A 43 -2.52 -5.56 6.75
C ASP A 43 -2.32 -5.64 5.23
N LYS A 44 -1.80 -6.78 4.76
CA LYS A 44 -1.60 -7.00 3.32
C LYS A 44 -2.94 -7.13 2.61
N LEU A 45 -3.88 -7.89 3.17
CA LEU A 45 -5.20 -8.08 2.58
C LEU A 45 -5.98 -6.75 2.53
N LYS A 46 -5.96 -5.95 3.61
CA LYS A 46 -6.55 -4.61 3.64
C LYS A 46 -5.93 -3.69 2.59
N LEU A 47 -4.62 -3.75 2.37
CA LEU A 47 -3.95 -3.01 1.30
C LEU A 47 -4.45 -3.45 -0.10
N TYR A 48 -4.55 -4.75 -0.34
CA TYR A 48 -5.03 -5.28 -1.63
C TYR A 48 -6.51 -4.97 -1.88
N ILE A 49 -7.35 -5.04 -0.85
CA ILE A 49 -8.76 -4.64 -0.92
C ILE A 49 -8.84 -3.15 -1.31
N LYS A 50 -8.09 -2.27 -0.62
CA LYS A 50 -8.04 -0.84 -0.96
C LYS A 50 -7.58 -0.60 -2.40
N ALA A 51 -6.52 -1.28 -2.84
CA ALA A 51 -5.97 -1.14 -4.19
C ALA A 51 -7.00 -1.56 -5.24
N THR A 52 -7.67 -2.69 -5.03
CA THR A 52 -8.69 -3.24 -5.93
C THR A 52 -9.90 -2.30 -6.03
N LEU A 53 -10.35 -1.74 -4.90
CA LEU A 53 -11.43 -0.76 -4.90
C LEU A 53 -11.04 0.52 -5.66
N ALA A 54 -9.80 1.00 -5.52
CA ALA A 54 -9.34 2.17 -6.26
C ALA A 54 -9.29 1.92 -7.78
N GLU A 55 -8.93 0.71 -8.20
CA GLU A 55 -8.99 0.31 -9.62
C GLU A 55 -10.40 0.36 -10.16
N GLN A 56 -11.34 -0.26 -9.44
CA GLN A 56 -12.75 -0.34 -9.84
C GLN A 56 -13.42 1.03 -9.87
N LEU A 57 -13.01 1.95 -9.00
CA LEU A 57 -13.59 3.29 -8.89
C LEU A 57 -12.95 4.31 -9.83
N PHE A 58 -11.67 4.17 -10.18
CA PHE A 58 -10.92 5.20 -10.91
C PHE A 58 -10.18 4.64 -12.13
N ASP A 59 -9.08 3.92 -11.92
CA ASP A 59 -8.25 3.37 -13.00
C ASP A 59 -7.18 2.37 -12.49
N PRO A 60 -6.62 1.51 -13.37
CA PRO A 60 -5.57 0.55 -13.02
C PRO A 60 -4.29 1.15 -12.43
N ASN A 61 -3.94 2.39 -12.78
CA ASN A 61 -2.75 3.04 -12.21
C ASN A 61 -2.93 3.32 -10.70
N SER A 62 -4.17 3.48 -10.24
CA SER A 62 -4.50 3.65 -8.82
C SER A 62 -4.16 2.41 -8.00
N TYR A 63 -4.38 1.21 -8.57
CA TYR A 63 -3.98 -0.06 -7.95
C TYR A 63 -2.47 -0.10 -7.71
N ALA A 64 -1.69 0.15 -8.76
CA ALA A 64 -0.24 0.10 -8.72
C ALA A 64 0.32 1.07 -7.67
N LYS A 65 -0.20 2.31 -7.64
CA LYS A 65 0.21 3.34 -6.68
C LYS A 65 -0.08 2.97 -5.22
N ILE A 66 -1.22 2.35 -4.93
CA ILE A 66 -1.55 1.91 -3.56
C ILE A 66 -0.71 0.70 -3.19
N LYS A 67 -0.63 -0.30 -4.07
CA LYS A 67 0.16 -1.52 -3.83
C LYS A 67 1.64 -1.20 -3.59
N SER A 68 2.21 -0.25 -4.35
CA SER A 68 3.61 0.14 -4.20
C SER A 68 3.95 0.72 -2.82
N ALA A 69 2.98 1.30 -2.10
CA ALA A 69 3.21 1.84 -0.76
C ALA A 69 3.49 0.75 0.29
N GLY A 70 3.01 -0.48 0.07
CA GLY A 70 3.26 -1.64 0.93
C GLY A 70 4.41 -2.53 0.48
N ASP A 71 5.10 -2.19 -0.61
CA ASP A 71 6.18 -2.99 -1.17
C ASP A 71 7.52 -2.65 -0.50
N ASP A 72 8.09 -3.61 0.22
CA ASP A 72 9.34 -3.40 0.97
C ASP A 72 10.56 -3.19 0.04
N MET A 73 10.53 -3.71 -1.18
CA MET A 73 11.58 -3.44 -2.18
C MET A 73 11.49 -2.00 -2.67
N LEU A 74 10.29 -1.48 -2.92
CA LEU A 74 10.11 -0.08 -3.32
C LEU A 74 10.39 0.90 -2.18
N LYS A 75 10.01 0.58 -0.94
CA LYS A 75 10.46 1.34 0.24
C LYS A 75 11.98 1.39 0.31
N LYS A 76 12.64 0.25 0.08
CA LYS A 76 14.11 0.20 0.11
C LYS A 76 14.75 1.04 -1.00
N VAL A 77 14.18 1.05 -2.20
CA VAL A 77 14.65 1.94 -3.28
C VAL A 77 14.48 3.41 -2.89
N MET A 78 13.33 3.81 -2.32
CA MET A 78 13.12 5.19 -1.84
C MET A 78 14.10 5.60 -0.73
N GLU A 79 14.43 4.68 0.18
CA GLU A 79 15.48 4.90 1.19
C GLU A 79 16.87 5.10 0.54
N LEU A 80 17.22 4.31 -0.48
CA LEU A 80 18.51 4.36 -1.16
C LEU A 80 18.65 5.59 -2.08
N ASP A 81 17.54 6.04 -2.67
CA ASP A 81 17.48 7.25 -3.51
C ASP A 81 17.45 8.55 -2.68
N SER A 82 17.32 8.45 -1.36
CA SER A 82 17.40 9.61 -0.46
C SER A 82 18.85 10.15 -0.44
N PRO A 83 19.09 11.41 -0.87
CA PRO A 83 20.43 11.94 -1.15
C PRO A 83 21.35 12.08 0.07
N THR A 84 20.86 11.84 1.28
CA THR A 84 21.60 12.03 2.54
C THR A 84 22.78 11.08 2.70
N ILE A 85 22.75 9.87 2.10
CA ILE A 85 23.84 8.89 2.26
C ILE A 85 25.08 9.28 1.42
N ARG A 86 24.90 9.95 0.27
CA ARG A 86 26.02 10.31 -0.62
C ARG A 86 26.86 11.48 -0.12
N GLN A 87 26.30 12.37 0.71
CA GLN A 87 27.04 13.50 1.26
C GLN A 87 28.01 13.08 2.37
N GLN A 88 27.62 12.14 3.25
CA GLN A 88 28.48 11.72 4.36
C GLN A 88 29.72 10.91 3.92
N GLU A 89 29.62 10.16 2.82
CA GLU A 89 30.76 9.44 2.24
C GLU A 89 31.72 10.38 1.51
N ALA A 90 31.20 11.37 0.77
CA ALA A 90 32.01 12.39 0.10
C ALA A 90 32.78 13.27 1.11
N GLU A 91 32.11 13.72 2.17
CA GLU A 91 32.72 14.56 3.22
C GLU A 91 33.81 13.81 4.02
N LYS A 92 33.66 12.50 4.22
CA LYS A 92 34.70 11.66 4.87
C LYS A 92 35.94 11.44 4.02
N ILE A 93 35.81 11.46 2.69
CA ILE A 93 36.94 11.30 1.76
C ILE A 93 37.69 12.63 1.63
N GLU A 94 36.99 13.76 1.60
CA GLU A 94 37.61 15.09 1.56
C GLU A 94 38.32 15.48 2.86
N ALA A 95 37.81 15.08 4.03
CA ALA A 95 38.45 15.36 5.33
C ALA A 95 39.74 14.55 5.59
N ARG A 96 40.13 13.65 4.69
CA ARG A 96 41.27 12.74 4.84
C ARG A 96 42.40 12.98 3.83
N ASN A 97 42.28 14.02 2.99
CA ASN A 97 43.30 14.48 2.04
C ASN A 97 43.93 15.79 2.49
#